data_AF-A0A924A078-F1
#
_entry.id   AF-A0A924A078-F1
#
_cell.length_a   1.000
_cell.length_b   1.000
_cell.length_c   1.000
_cell.angle_alpha   90.00
_cell.angle_beta   90.00
_cell.angle_gamma   90.00
#
_symmetry.space_group_name_H-M   'P 1'
#
loop_
_entity.id
_entity.type
_entity.pdbx_description
1 polymer ?
#
loop_
_entity_poly.entity_id
_entity_poly.type
_entity_poly.pdbx_seq_one_letter_code
_entity_poly.pdbx_strand_id
1 'polypeptide(L)'
;MAQPVAFSFGVIAPGASHASGDAGIREAIVATDAENLAFVVSSGIKTSQENCSDKLLFKRKELFQSAKNGLIVSIAASDWSGCRTATGRSLAIERLSRIRDLFFDDEFSFGASKLPLARQASTPKFRTYVENLRWDIGSMVFATLHLPANNNDFIAAAGRNSEFEDRMIADRDWLHRVFGFAAQKGATGIVLFCDGDPMATPDARGLLGLGARRDGFAEIRKQITTLTGRFNGKVVLIHGQTGDAAGTPTALTWRGNLGDVAVAPGWVRMTVDPSSPAVLTMSTPSSALRTASQ
;
A
#
# COMPACT_ATOMS: atom_id res chain seq x y z
N MET A 1 -14.43 4.37 -30.02
CA MET A 1 -14.04 4.21 -28.60
C MET A 1 -12.92 3.18 -28.56
N ALA A 2 -11.74 3.54 -28.05
CA ALA A 2 -10.64 2.58 -27.94
C ALA A 2 -11.02 1.46 -26.97
N GLN A 3 -10.76 0.20 -27.33
CA GLN A 3 -11.03 -0.92 -26.43
C GLN A 3 -10.09 -0.82 -25.21
N PRO A 4 -10.57 -1.12 -23.99
CA PRO A 4 -9.71 -1.17 -22.82
C PRO A 4 -8.62 -2.23 -23.03
N VAL A 5 -7.35 -1.82 -22.98
CA VAL A 5 -6.21 -2.71 -23.14
C VAL A 5 -5.84 -3.29 -21.78
N ALA A 6 -5.73 -4.61 -21.69
CA ALA A 6 -5.24 -5.28 -20.49
C ALA A 6 -3.78 -4.88 -20.21
N PHE A 7 -3.42 -4.74 -18.94
CA PHE A 7 -2.06 -4.41 -18.52
C PHE A 7 -1.73 -5.09 -17.20
N SER A 8 -0.44 -5.12 -16.86
CA SER A 8 0.01 -5.65 -15.56
C SER A 8 0.78 -4.60 -14.77
N PHE A 9 0.69 -4.69 -13.45
CA PHE A 9 1.51 -3.94 -12.52
C PHE A 9 2.11 -4.87 -11.46
N GLY A 10 3.20 -4.42 -10.83
CA GLY A 10 3.89 -5.17 -9.77
C GLY A 10 3.55 -4.63 -8.39
N VAL A 11 3.55 -5.49 -7.39
CA VAL A 11 3.58 -5.07 -5.98
C VAL A 11 4.77 -5.72 -5.30
N ILE A 12 5.70 -4.90 -4.82
CA ILE A 12 6.88 -5.31 -4.06
C ILE A 12 6.57 -5.12 -2.57
N ALA A 13 6.83 -6.14 -1.75
CA ALA A 13 6.74 -6.03 -0.29
C ALA A 13 8.11 -6.37 0.32
N PRO A 14 8.72 -5.46 1.11
CA PRO A 14 9.96 -5.77 1.84
C PRO A 14 9.75 -6.93 2.81
N GLY A 15 10.71 -7.87 2.89
CA GLY A 15 10.67 -8.91 3.92
C GLY A 15 11.84 -9.88 3.86
N ALA A 16 11.75 -10.91 4.70
CA ALA A 16 12.83 -11.85 5.00
C ALA A 16 12.91 -13.05 4.01
N SER A 17 12.78 -12.80 2.71
CA SER A 17 13.16 -13.81 1.72
C SER A 17 14.69 -13.99 1.72
N HIS A 18 15.21 -14.94 0.94
CA HIS A 18 16.65 -15.25 0.88
C HIS A 18 17.55 -14.05 0.51
N ALA A 19 16.98 -13.00 -0.07
CA ALA A 19 17.56 -11.68 -0.18
C ALA A 19 16.72 -10.70 0.65
N SER A 20 17.17 -10.35 1.85
CA SER A 20 16.54 -9.30 2.67
C SER A 20 17.26 -7.95 2.44
N GLY A 21 16.71 -6.87 2.98
CA GLY A 21 17.39 -5.58 2.94
C GLY A 21 17.52 -5.02 1.51
N ASP A 22 18.65 -4.36 1.23
CA ASP A 22 18.93 -3.71 -0.06
C ASP A 22 18.95 -4.68 -1.24
N ALA A 23 19.47 -5.90 -1.03
CA ALA A 23 19.58 -6.91 -2.07
C ALA A 23 18.21 -7.38 -2.55
N GLY A 24 17.30 -7.69 -1.62
CA GLY A 24 15.95 -8.16 -1.96
C GLY A 24 15.13 -7.16 -2.74
N ILE A 25 15.16 -5.90 -2.32
CA ILE A 25 14.46 -4.83 -3.05
C ILE A 25 15.09 -4.62 -4.44
N ARG A 26 16.41 -4.67 -4.56
CA ARG A 26 17.09 -4.56 -5.86
C ARG A 26 16.68 -5.70 -6.79
N GLU A 27 16.67 -6.93 -6.29
CA GLU A 27 16.26 -8.11 -7.06
C GLU A 27 14.80 -7.98 -7.55
N ALA A 28 13.89 -7.56 -6.66
CA ALA A 28 12.49 -7.33 -7.02
C ALA A 28 12.35 -6.24 -8.08
N ILE A 29 13.08 -5.11 -7.97
CA ILE A 29 13.07 -4.05 -8.98
C ILE A 29 13.53 -4.60 -10.33
N VAL A 30 14.68 -5.29 -10.37
CA VAL A 30 15.21 -5.89 -11.60
C VAL A 30 14.22 -6.89 -12.22
N ALA A 31 13.60 -7.73 -11.41
CA ALA A 31 12.59 -8.70 -11.87
C ALA A 31 11.36 -7.99 -12.46
N THR A 32 10.84 -6.97 -11.80
CA THR A 32 9.70 -6.20 -12.32
C THR A 32 10.06 -5.41 -13.59
N ASP A 33 11.28 -4.87 -13.68
CA ASP A 33 11.77 -4.14 -14.85
C ASP A 33 11.90 -5.02 -16.09
N ALA A 34 12.15 -6.32 -15.90
CA ALA A 34 12.19 -7.30 -16.99
C ALA A 34 10.79 -7.64 -17.55
N GLU A 35 9.73 -7.38 -16.79
CA GLU A 35 8.34 -7.76 -17.11
C GLU A 35 7.53 -6.67 -17.83
N ASN A 36 8.16 -5.53 -18.15
CA ASN A 36 7.56 -4.38 -18.82
C ASN A 36 6.18 -3.99 -18.24
N LEU A 37 6.14 -3.78 -16.93
CA LEU A 37 4.93 -3.50 -16.19
C LEU A 37 4.50 -2.04 -16.38
N ALA A 38 3.19 -1.78 -16.33
CA ALA A 38 2.67 -0.41 -16.42
C ALA A 38 3.17 0.47 -15.26
N PHE A 39 3.32 -0.13 -14.08
CA PHE A 39 3.93 0.46 -12.89
C PHE A 39 4.24 -0.61 -11.85
N VAL A 40 4.90 -0.19 -10.77
CA VAL A 40 5.19 -0.99 -9.58
C VAL A 40 4.81 -0.20 -8.34
N VAL A 41 4.24 -0.86 -7.33
CA VAL A 41 4.01 -0.30 -6.00
C VAL A 41 4.91 -0.99 -4.98
N SER A 42 5.70 -0.22 -4.24
CA SER A 42 6.38 -0.72 -3.03
C SER A 42 5.43 -0.58 -1.84
N SER A 43 4.98 -1.69 -1.27
CA SER A 43 4.18 -1.76 -0.04
C SER A 43 5.13 -1.79 1.16
N GLY A 44 5.62 -0.61 1.52
CA GLY A 44 6.67 -0.39 2.51
C GLY A 44 8.04 -0.06 1.91
N ILE A 45 8.88 0.59 2.71
CA ILE A 45 10.25 1.00 2.38
C ILE A 45 11.27 0.04 3.01
N LYS A 46 10.98 -0.44 4.21
CA LYS A 46 11.83 -1.33 5.00
C LYS A 46 11.02 -2.30 5.85
N THR A 47 11.69 -3.33 6.35
CA THR A 47 11.14 -4.24 7.36
C THR A 47 11.20 -3.63 8.77
N SER A 48 10.48 -4.24 9.73
CA SER A 48 10.50 -3.83 11.13
C SER A 48 11.83 -4.14 11.84
N GLN A 49 12.63 -5.07 11.30
CA GLN A 49 13.94 -5.46 11.84
C GLN A 49 15.05 -4.50 11.40
N GLU A 50 14.84 -3.77 10.31
CA GLU A 50 15.80 -2.79 9.82
C GLU A 50 15.76 -1.49 10.64
N ASN A 51 16.95 -0.95 10.91
CA ASN A 51 17.09 0.30 11.66
C ASN A 51 16.37 1.47 10.97
N CYS A 52 15.98 2.47 11.76
CA CYS A 52 15.33 3.66 11.24
C CYS A 52 16.34 4.78 11.00
N SER A 53 17.46 4.52 10.32
CA SER A 53 18.45 5.58 10.02
C SER A 53 18.14 6.30 8.70
N ASP A 54 18.53 7.56 8.62
CA ASP A 54 18.46 8.32 7.36
C ASP A 54 19.32 7.68 6.27
N LYS A 55 20.47 7.08 6.65
CA LYS A 55 21.34 6.34 5.73
C LYS A 55 20.59 5.21 5.02
N LEU A 56 19.73 4.48 5.73
CA LEU A 56 18.89 3.45 5.11
C LEU A 56 17.86 4.09 4.17
N LEU A 57 17.14 5.12 4.61
CA LEU A 57 16.13 5.79 3.78
C LEU A 57 16.72 6.35 2.47
N PHE A 58 17.91 6.95 2.52
CA PHE A 58 18.59 7.44 1.32
C PHE A 58 18.94 6.32 0.35
N LYS A 59 19.50 5.21 0.84
CA LYS A 59 19.77 4.03 0.00
C LYS A 59 18.50 3.47 -0.64
N ARG A 60 17.39 3.43 0.11
CA ARG A 60 16.09 2.98 -0.42
C ARG A 60 15.56 3.94 -1.49
N LYS A 61 15.69 5.26 -1.28
CA LYS A 61 15.34 6.28 -2.29
C LYS A 61 16.14 6.06 -3.57
N GLU A 62 17.46 5.86 -3.48
CA GLU A 62 18.32 5.59 -4.64
C GLU A 62 17.91 4.31 -5.39
N LEU A 63 17.61 3.23 -4.66
CA LEU A 63 17.10 1.99 -5.26
C LEU A 63 15.80 2.24 -6.03
N PHE A 64 14.81 2.90 -5.42
CA PHE A 64 13.55 3.21 -6.08
C PHE A 64 13.71 4.14 -7.28
N GLN A 65 14.62 5.11 -7.20
CA GLN A 65 14.97 5.98 -8.33
C GLN A 65 15.60 5.21 -9.50
N SER A 66 16.30 4.10 -9.23
CA SER A 66 16.96 3.28 -10.26
C SER A 66 16.02 2.38 -11.06
N ALA A 67 14.75 2.23 -10.65
CA ALA A 67 13.77 1.40 -11.36
C ALA A 67 13.50 1.93 -12.78
N LYS A 68 13.25 1.04 -13.74
CA LYS A 68 12.81 1.43 -15.09
C LYS A 68 11.30 1.70 -15.11
N ASN A 69 10.51 0.82 -14.48
CA ASN A 69 9.08 1.04 -14.33
C ASN A 69 8.80 2.23 -13.40
N GLY A 70 7.65 2.88 -13.58
CA GLY A 70 7.18 3.89 -12.64
C GLY A 70 6.90 3.26 -11.28
N LEU A 71 7.58 3.71 -10.24
CA LEU A 71 7.51 3.13 -8.91
C LEU A 71 6.82 4.08 -7.92
N ILE A 72 5.72 3.62 -7.32
CA ILE A 72 4.96 4.34 -6.31
C ILE A 72 5.24 3.71 -4.94
N VAL A 73 5.41 4.54 -3.90
CA VAL A 73 5.60 4.05 -2.52
C VAL A 73 4.28 4.17 -1.76
N SER A 74 3.81 3.07 -1.20
CA SER A 74 2.76 3.01 -0.18
C SER A 74 3.42 2.70 1.15
N ILE A 75 3.41 3.65 2.09
CA ILE A 75 4.14 3.48 3.36
C ILE A 75 3.49 2.43 4.26
N ALA A 76 4.33 1.78 5.07
CA ALA A 76 3.94 0.74 6.02
C ALA A 76 4.29 1.13 7.47
N ALA A 77 3.65 0.47 8.43
CA ALA A 77 3.91 0.61 9.85
C ALA A 77 5.39 0.35 10.19
N SER A 78 6.01 -0.60 9.49
CA SER A 78 7.44 -0.94 9.64
C SER A 78 8.36 0.23 9.32
N ASP A 79 7.93 1.18 8.49
CA ASP A 79 8.75 2.30 8.05
C ASP A 79 8.95 3.34 9.16
N TRP A 80 7.98 3.50 10.06
CA TRP A 80 7.94 4.62 11.00
C TRP A 80 7.44 4.31 12.42
N SER A 81 6.29 3.62 12.57
CA SER A 81 5.58 3.49 13.87
C SER A 81 6.43 2.83 14.97
N GLY A 82 7.24 1.83 14.59
CA GLY A 82 8.12 1.07 15.48
C GLY A 82 9.46 1.74 15.78
N CYS A 83 9.78 2.89 15.18
CA CYS A 83 11.10 3.48 15.29
C CYS A 83 11.37 4.06 16.69
N ARG A 84 12.53 3.72 17.25
CA ARG A 84 12.99 4.11 18.59
C ARG A 84 14.44 4.62 18.58
N THR A 85 14.79 5.48 19.53
CA THR A 85 16.19 5.81 19.84
C THR A 85 16.90 4.64 20.51
N ALA A 86 18.23 4.70 20.63
CA ALA A 86 19.01 3.75 21.44
C ALA A 86 18.58 3.70 22.92
N THR A 87 18.00 4.80 23.42
CA THR A 87 17.43 4.90 24.79
C THR A 87 15.97 4.45 24.88
N GLY A 88 15.37 3.94 23.79
CA GLY A 88 14.00 3.43 23.75
C GLY A 88 12.91 4.50 23.56
N ARG A 89 13.25 5.77 23.39
CA ARG A 89 12.28 6.85 23.13
C ARG A 89 11.69 6.72 21.72
N SER A 90 10.39 6.99 21.56
CA SER A 90 9.75 6.98 20.24
C SER A 90 10.32 8.04 19.30
N LEU A 91 10.62 7.62 18.06
CA LEU A 91 10.96 8.47 16.92
C LEU A 91 9.90 8.40 15.82
N ALA A 92 8.73 7.83 16.09
CA ALA A 92 7.74 7.51 15.07
C ALA A 92 7.33 8.72 14.22
N ILE A 93 6.92 9.82 14.87
CA ILE A 93 6.44 11.02 14.17
C ILE A 93 7.56 11.74 13.42
N GLU A 94 8.75 11.85 14.04
CA GLU A 94 9.94 12.42 13.39
C GLU A 94 10.31 11.60 12.15
N ARG A 95 10.26 10.26 12.27
CA ARG A 95 10.53 9.35 11.15
C ARG A 95 9.49 9.45 10.05
N LEU A 96 8.21 9.55 10.39
CA LEU A 96 7.13 9.74 9.42
C LEU A 96 7.29 11.05 8.65
N SER A 97 7.61 12.15 9.34
CA SER A 97 7.92 13.43 8.70
C SER A 97 9.10 13.30 7.74
N ARG A 98 10.16 12.62 8.18
CA ARG A 98 11.35 12.42 7.34
C ARG A 98 11.06 11.60 6.09
N ILE A 99 10.21 10.58 6.19
CA ILE A 99 9.77 9.78 5.04
C ILE A 99 8.97 10.64 4.06
N ARG A 100 8.04 11.47 4.56
CA ARG A 100 7.27 12.41 3.74
C ARG A 100 8.17 13.34 2.92
N ASP A 101 9.17 13.93 3.57
CA ASP A 101 10.11 14.83 2.92
C ASP A 101 10.98 14.13 1.86
N LEU A 102 11.37 12.87 2.10
CA LEU A 102 12.28 12.15 1.22
C LEU A 102 11.59 11.44 0.05
N PHE A 103 10.40 10.87 0.27
CA PHE A 103 9.76 9.99 -0.71
C PHE A 103 8.62 10.65 -1.48
N PHE A 104 8.18 11.83 -1.07
CA PHE A 104 6.98 12.47 -1.59
C PHE A 104 7.24 13.95 -1.95
N ASP A 105 8.41 14.26 -2.50
CA ASP A 105 8.85 15.61 -2.88
C ASP A 105 8.52 16.04 -4.32
N ASP A 106 8.05 15.13 -5.18
CA ASP A 106 7.82 15.35 -6.62
C ASP A 106 6.37 15.01 -7.05
N GLU A 107 5.81 15.62 -8.09
CA GLU A 107 4.47 15.30 -8.61
C GLU A 107 4.42 13.97 -9.39
N PHE A 108 5.57 13.35 -9.64
CA PHE A 108 5.71 12.10 -10.38
C PHE A 108 6.17 10.91 -9.52
N SER A 109 5.96 9.70 -10.03
CA SER A 109 6.51 8.47 -9.46
C SER A 109 8.05 8.41 -9.50
N PHE A 110 8.63 7.51 -8.72
CA PHE A 110 10.02 7.07 -8.90
C PHE A 110 10.21 6.32 -10.21
N GLY A 111 11.46 5.99 -10.51
CA GLY A 111 11.88 5.29 -11.70
C GLY A 111 11.95 6.16 -12.96
N ALA A 112 12.29 5.53 -14.08
CA ALA A 112 12.47 6.18 -15.38
C ALA A 112 11.13 6.49 -16.06
N SER A 113 10.16 5.56 -16.02
CA SER A 113 8.80 5.81 -16.48
C SER A 113 8.05 6.67 -15.45
N LYS A 114 7.99 7.98 -15.68
CA LYS A 114 7.31 8.92 -14.78
C LYS A 114 5.80 8.85 -14.94
N LEU A 115 5.11 8.53 -13.85
CA LEU A 115 3.66 8.61 -13.75
C LEU A 115 3.22 9.86 -12.99
N PRO A 116 2.30 10.67 -13.52
CA PRO A 116 1.74 11.81 -12.80
C PRO A 116 0.84 11.32 -11.66
N LEU A 117 1.00 11.92 -10.48
CA LEU A 117 0.31 11.53 -9.26
C LEU A 117 -0.53 12.69 -8.71
N ALA A 118 -1.82 12.47 -8.53
CA ALA A 118 -2.66 13.37 -7.75
C ALA A 118 -2.47 13.07 -6.26
N ARG A 119 -2.39 14.12 -5.43
CA ARG A 119 -2.04 14.00 -4.01
C ARG A 119 -3.15 14.54 -3.14
N GLN A 120 -3.37 13.92 -1.98
CA GLN A 120 -4.29 14.49 -0.99
C GLN A 120 -3.82 15.87 -0.52
N ALA A 121 -2.50 16.04 -0.37
CA ALA A 121 -1.87 17.28 0.06
C ALA A 121 -2.16 18.51 -0.83
N SER A 122 -2.66 18.34 -2.05
CA SER A 122 -3.15 19.44 -2.88
C SER A 122 -4.39 20.12 -2.29
N THR A 123 -5.08 19.47 -1.34
CA THR A 123 -6.15 20.10 -0.55
C THR A 123 -5.54 20.79 0.68
N PRO A 124 -5.71 22.12 0.87
CA PRO A 124 -5.04 22.86 1.96
C PRO A 124 -5.26 22.29 3.37
N LYS A 125 -6.44 21.71 3.63
CA LYS A 125 -6.78 21.05 4.91
C LYS A 125 -5.89 19.83 5.20
N PHE A 126 -5.39 19.15 4.17
CA PHE A 126 -4.68 17.88 4.27
C PHE A 126 -3.24 17.96 3.73
N ARG A 127 -2.64 19.16 3.70
CA ARG A 127 -1.28 19.41 3.19
C ARG A 127 -0.18 18.51 3.76
N THR A 128 -0.39 17.96 4.96
CA THR A 128 0.55 17.08 5.66
C THR A 128 0.49 15.63 5.17
N TYR A 129 -0.56 15.22 4.46
CA TYR A 129 -0.78 13.85 3.97
C TYR A 129 -0.34 13.72 2.51
N VAL A 130 0.97 13.80 2.30
CA VAL A 130 1.60 13.74 0.96
C VAL A 130 1.69 12.30 0.42
N GLU A 131 1.59 11.31 1.30
CA GLU A 131 1.69 9.87 1.00
C GLU A 131 0.41 9.26 0.41
N ASN A 132 -0.71 9.98 0.49
CA ASN A 132 -2.00 9.57 -0.07
C ASN A 132 -2.07 10.04 -1.53
N LEU A 133 -1.82 9.09 -2.43
CA LEU A 133 -1.59 9.29 -3.86
C LEU A 133 -2.69 8.62 -4.67
N ARG A 134 -3.06 9.20 -5.82
CA ARG A 134 -4.02 8.65 -6.78
C ARG A 134 -3.51 8.81 -8.21
N TRP A 135 -3.67 7.77 -9.01
CA TRP A 135 -3.41 7.79 -10.45
C TRP A 135 -4.45 6.93 -11.17
N ASP A 136 -4.48 6.99 -12.50
CA ASP A 136 -5.39 6.19 -13.32
C ASP A 136 -4.73 5.71 -14.60
N ILE A 137 -5.15 4.52 -15.05
CA ILE A 137 -4.73 3.93 -16.32
C ILE A 137 -5.99 3.39 -17.00
N GLY A 138 -6.34 3.99 -18.13
CA GLY A 138 -7.60 3.67 -18.83
C GLY A 138 -8.81 3.95 -17.94
N SER A 139 -9.61 2.91 -17.69
CA SER A 139 -10.81 2.95 -16.83
C SER A 139 -10.55 2.50 -15.38
N MET A 140 -9.30 2.26 -15.00
CA MET A 140 -8.93 1.87 -13.63
C MET A 140 -8.38 3.05 -12.84
N VAL A 141 -8.81 3.18 -11.60
CA VAL A 141 -8.28 4.15 -10.63
C VAL A 141 -7.48 3.42 -9.56
N PHE A 142 -6.35 3.97 -9.19
CA PHE A 142 -5.44 3.42 -8.18
C PHE A 142 -5.22 4.46 -7.09
N ALA A 143 -5.14 4.04 -5.84
CA ALA A 143 -4.80 4.95 -4.74
C ALA A 143 -4.08 4.27 -3.58
N THR A 144 -3.17 4.99 -2.95
CA THR A 144 -2.59 4.61 -1.65
C THR A 144 -3.46 5.15 -0.50
N LEU A 145 -3.51 4.40 0.59
CA LEU A 145 -4.14 4.75 1.87
C LEU A 145 -3.14 4.51 2.99
N HIS A 146 -2.89 5.51 3.83
CA HIS A 146 -2.01 5.37 4.98
C HIS A 146 -2.71 4.66 6.14
N LEU A 147 -2.85 3.33 6.03
CA LEU A 147 -3.42 2.47 7.08
C LEU A 147 -2.33 1.50 7.60
N PRO A 148 -1.58 1.85 8.66
CA PRO A 148 -0.54 0.99 9.24
C PRO A 148 -1.07 -0.35 9.75
N ALA A 149 -0.32 -1.44 9.56
CA ALA A 149 -0.69 -2.80 9.97
C ALA A 149 -0.80 -3.01 11.49
N ASN A 150 -0.17 -2.15 12.31
CA ASN A 150 -0.15 -2.27 13.76
C ASN A 150 -1.44 -1.74 14.42
N ASN A 151 -2.60 -2.32 14.05
CA ASN A 151 -3.93 -1.86 14.45
C ASN A 151 -4.18 -0.40 14.05
N ASN A 152 -3.77 -0.04 12.83
CA ASN A 152 -3.85 1.32 12.31
C ASN A 152 -3.12 2.34 13.19
N ASP A 153 -2.08 1.92 13.92
CA ASP A 153 -1.40 2.68 14.98
C ASP A 153 -2.31 3.21 16.12
N PHE A 154 -3.49 2.61 16.32
CA PHE A 154 -4.38 3.00 17.41
C PHE A 154 -3.75 2.70 18.78
N ILE A 155 -3.65 3.75 19.61
CA ILE A 155 -3.23 3.65 21.01
C ILE A 155 -4.32 4.12 21.99
N ALA A 156 -4.57 3.31 23.02
CA ALA A 156 -5.48 3.64 24.12
C ALA A 156 -4.79 4.59 25.12
N ALA A 157 -4.69 5.88 24.75
CA ALA A 157 -3.85 6.85 25.46
C ALA A 157 -4.62 8.07 26.03
N ALA A 158 -5.92 7.91 26.33
CA ALA A 158 -6.77 8.95 26.95
C ALA A 158 -6.65 10.33 26.26
N GLY A 159 -6.82 10.36 24.94
CA GLY A 159 -6.76 11.59 24.12
C GLY A 159 -5.37 11.92 23.55
N ARG A 160 -4.31 11.17 23.89
CA ARG A 160 -2.98 11.31 23.26
C ARG A 160 -2.83 10.42 22.02
N ASN A 161 -3.84 10.43 21.15
CA ASN A 161 -3.91 9.60 19.94
C ASN A 161 -4.12 10.45 18.68
N SER A 162 -3.64 11.70 18.71
CA SER A 162 -3.91 12.70 17.67
C SER A 162 -3.41 12.29 16.29
N GLU A 163 -2.28 11.59 16.19
CA GLU A 163 -1.80 11.03 14.91
C GLU A 163 -2.88 10.19 14.23
N PHE A 164 -3.39 9.18 14.94
CA PHE A 164 -4.43 8.29 14.45
C PHE A 164 -5.72 9.07 14.16
N GLU A 165 -6.16 9.92 15.07
CA GLU A 165 -7.43 10.63 14.95
C GLU A 165 -7.44 11.58 13.75
N ASP A 166 -6.37 12.37 13.57
CA ASP A 166 -6.22 13.28 12.44
C ASP A 166 -6.04 12.52 11.13
N ARG A 167 -5.20 11.47 11.12
CA ARG A 167 -4.99 10.63 9.93
C ARG A 167 -6.27 9.92 9.52
N MET A 168 -7.07 9.43 10.47
CA MET A 168 -8.37 8.86 10.17
C MET A 168 -9.32 9.87 9.52
N ILE A 169 -9.30 11.14 9.93
CA ILE A 169 -10.09 12.18 9.25
C ILE A 169 -9.58 12.37 7.81
N ALA A 170 -8.25 12.39 7.62
CA ALA A 170 -7.64 12.53 6.30
C ALA A 170 -7.95 11.34 5.38
N ASP A 171 -7.70 10.10 5.80
CA ASP A 171 -7.93 8.92 4.98
C ASP A 171 -9.41 8.76 4.59
N ARG A 172 -10.33 9.13 5.50
CA ARG A 172 -11.76 9.10 5.20
C ARG A 172 -12.15 10.13 4.13
N ASP A 173 -11.61 11.34 4.19
CA ASP A 173 -11.83 12.36 3.14
C ASP A 173 -11.19 11.92 1.83
N TRP A 174 -9.97 11.36 1.88
CA TRP A 174 -9.26 10.87 0.71
C TRP A 174 -10.03 9.77 -0.01
N LEU A 175 -10.56 8.79 0.74
CA LEU A 175 -11.37 7.72 0.20
C LEU A 175 -12.62 8.25 -0.52
N HIS A 176 -13.31 9.23 0.06
CA HIS A 176 -14.44 9.89 -0.62
C HIS A 176 -14.02 10.52 -1.95
N ARG A 177 -12.85 11.18 -2.01
CA ARG A 177 -12.34 11.80 -3.25
C ARG A 177 -11.97 10.77 -4.31
N VAL A 178 -11.32 9.67 -3.91
CA VAL A 178 -10.97 8.57 -4.83
C VAL A 178 -12.21 7.98 -5.47
N PHE A 179 -13.22 7.64 -4.65
CA PHE A 179 -14.49 7.10 -5.16
C PHE A 179 -15.29 8.11 -5.98
N GLY A 180 -15.31 9.39 -5.56
CA GLY A 180 -15.96 10.46 -6.32
C GLY A 180 -15.34 10.66 -7.69
N PHE A 181 -14.00 10.69 -7.77
CA PHE A 181 -13.27 10.76 -9.03
C PHE A 181 -13.54 9.54 -9.92
N ALA A 182 -13.49 8.34 -9.35
CA ALA A 182 -13.76 7.10 -10.08
C ALA A 182 -15.19 7.08 -10.65
N ALA A 183 -16.18 7.51 -9.88
CA ALA A 183 -17.56 7.62 -10.35
C ALA A 183 -17.71 8.65 -11.48
N GLN A 184 -17.12 9.85 -11.34
CA GLN A 184 -17.15 10.89 -12.37
C GLN A 184 -16.48 10.45 -13.67
N LYS A 185 -15.39 9.67 -13.58
CA LYS A 185 -14.67 9.12 -14.73
C LYS A 185 -15.41 7.94 -15.39
N GLY A 186 -16.39 7.34 -14.71
CA GLY A 186 -17.00 6.08 -15.16
C GLY A 186 -16.01 4.91 -15.09
N ALA A 187 -15.17 4.89 -14.04
CA ALA A 187 -14.16 3.85 -13.86
C ALA A 187 -14.80 2.46 -13.68
N THR A 188 -14.18 1.44 -14.29
CA THR A 188 -14.61 0.04 -14.17
C THR A 188 -14.13 -0.60 -12.87
N GLY A 189 -13.08 -0.04 -12.27
CA GLY A 189 -12.61 -0.49 -10.97
C GLY A 189 -11.67 0.46 -10.25
N ILE A 190 -11.51 0.22 -8.95
CA ILE A 190 -10.61 0.92 -8.04
C ILE A 190 -9.67 -0.12 -7.41
N VAL A 191 -8.38 0.17 -7.34
CA VAL A 191 -7.41 -0.61 -6.56
C VAL A 191 -6.84 0.28 -5.46
N LEU A 192 -6.99 -0.17 -4.21
CA LEU A 192 -6.53 0.53 -3.01
C LEU A 192 -5.32 -0.21 -2.45
N PHE A 193 -4.24 0.51 -2.15
CA PHE A 193 -3.03 -0.02 -1.53
C PHE A 193 -2.91 0.47 -0.10
N CYS A 194 -2.67 -0.43 0.84
CA CYS A 194 -2.39 -0.09 2.23
C CYS A 194 -1.48 -1.14 2.86
N ASP A 195 -1.10 -0.94 4.12
CA ASP A 195 -0.28 -1.89 4.87
C ASP A 195 -1.14 -2.85 5.69
N GLY A 196 -2.00 -2.32 6.56
CA GLY A 196 -2.92 -3.11 7.37
C GLY A 196 -4.10 -3.69 6.58
N ASP A 197 -4.69 -4.75 7.14
CA ASP A 197 -5.92 -5.35 6.63
C ASP A 197 -7.14 -4.78 7.38
N PRO A 198 -7.86 -3.79 6.84
CA PRO A 198 -9.10 -3.30 7.43
C PRO A 198 -10.26 -4.30 7.30
N MET A 199 -10.17 -5.32 6.43
CA MET A 199 -11.20 -6.34 6.21
C MET A 199 -11.00 -7.61 7.06
N ALA A 200 -9.91 -7.66 7.83
CA ALA A 200 -9.64 -8.68 8.84
C ALA A 200 -10.80 -8.79 9.83
N THR A 201 -11.03 -10.01 10.30
CA THR A 201 -12.03 -10.24 11.35
C THR A 201 -11.54 -9.60 12.65
N PRO A 202 -12.35 -8.75 13.32
CA PRO A 202 -11.97 -8.17 14.60
C PRO A 202 -11.66 -9.26 15.64
N ASP A 203 -10.72 -8.99 16.56
CA ASP A 203 -10.33 -9.94 17.60
C ASP A 203 -11.55 -10.47 18.38
N ALA A 204 -11.74 -11.79 18.39
CA ALA A 204 -12.84 -12.48 19.09
C ALA A 204 -12.82 -12.21 20.60
N ARG A 205 -11.66 -11.89 21.20
CA ARG A 205 -11.57 -11.45 22.60
C ARG A 205 -12.30 -10.11 22.82
N GLY A 206 -12.31 -9.27 21.78
CA GLY A 206 -13.13 -8.06 21.72
C GLY A 206 -14.62 -8.33 21.76
N LEU A 207 -15.06 -9.42 21.10
CA LEU A 207 -16.46 -9.86 21.07
C LEU A 207 -16.94 -10.40 22.43
N LEU A 208 -16.04 -10.95 23.25
CA LEU A 208 -16.32 -11.54 24.56
C LEU A 208 -16.11 -10.55 25.72
N GLY A 209 -15.80 -9.29 25.45
CA GLY A 209 -15.64 -8.24 26.47
C GLY A 209 -14.41 -8.39 27.39
N LEU A 210 -13.52 -9.35 27.09
CA LEU A 210 -12.34 -9.63 27.90
C LEU A 210 -11.10 -8.95 27.29
N GLY A 211 -10.72 -7.79 27.82
CA GLY A 211 -9.51 -7.08 27.38
C GLY A 211 -9.59 -6.59 25.92
N ALA A 212 -10.80 -6.31 25.44
CA ALA A 212 -11.10 -5.86 24.08
C ALA A 212 -10.22 -4.68 23.66
N ARG A 213 -9.21 -4.92 22.81
CA ARG A 213 -8.48 -3.84 22.15
C ARG A 213 -9.42 -3.17 21.16
N ARG A 214 -9.57 -1.84 21.23
CA ARG A 214 -10.36 -1.10 20.22
C ARG A 214 -9.78 -1.39 18.84
N ASP A 215 -10.68 -1.75 17.93
CA ASP A 215 -10.38 -1.96 16.53
C ASP A 215 -10.10 -0.60 15.87
N GLY A 216 -8.83 -0.37 15.49
CA GLY A 216 -8.39 0.86 14.84
C GLY A 216 -8.83 0.99 13.38
N PHE A 217 -9.38 -0.08 12.80
CA PHE A 217 -9.88 -0.10 11.43
C PHE A 217 -11.41 0.02 11.34
N ALA A 218 -12.14 0.02 12.45
CA ALA A 218 -13.59 -0.07 12.44
C ALA A 218 -14.28 1.00 11.57
N GLU A 219 -13.88 2.26 11.75
CA GLU A 219 -14.48 3.39 11.05
C GLU A 219 -14.12 3.39 9.55
N ILE A 220 -12.87 3.09 9.20
CA ILE A 220 -12.43 3.05 7.79
C ILE A 220 -13.01 1.82 7.07
N ARG A 221 -13.09 0.65 7.73
CA ARG A 221 -13.73 -0.56 7.21
C ARG A 221 -15.18 -0.30 6.85
N LYS A 222 -15.93 0.35 7.75
CA LYS A 222 -17.33 0.75 7.49
C LYS A 222 -17.43 1.65 6.26
N GLN A 223 -16.51 2.60 6.12
CA GLN A 223 -16.53 3.53 5.00
C GLN A 223 -16.16 2.87 3.67
N ILE A 224 -15.12 2.02 3.63
CA ILE A 224 -14.75 1.20 2.46
C ILE A 224 -15.96 0.37 2.04
N THR A 225 -16.58 -0.35 2.97
CA THR A 225 -17.77 -1.18 2.68
C THR A 225 -18.92 -0.35 2.11
N THR A 226 -19.19 0.82 2.68
CA THR A 226 -20.28 1.71 2.26
C THR A 226 -20.03 2.29 0.86
N LEU A 227 -18.81 2.76 0.59
CA LEU A 227 -18.46 3.37 -0.69
C LEU A 227 -18.40 2.31 -1.80
N THR A 228 -17.83 1.14 -1.50
CA THR A 228 -17.81 0.01 -2.42
C THR A 228 -19.23 -0.44 -2.78
N GLY A 229 -20.14 -0.57 -1.81
CA GLY A 229 -21.54 -0.95 -2.09
C GLY A 229 -22.31 0.05 -2.96
N ARG A 230 -21.84 1.29 -3.10
CA ARG A 230 -22.44 2.33 -3.97
C ARG A 230 -21.72 2.48 -5.31
N PHE A 231 -20.56 1.85 -5.47
CA PHE A 231 -19.76 1.94 -6.67
C PHE A 231 -20.14 0.83 -7.65
N ASN A 232 -20.46 1.21 -8.88
CA ASN A 232 -20.91 0.25 -9.91
C ASN A 232 -19.80 -0.71 -10.38
N GLY A 233 -18.53 -0.35 -10.17
CA GLY A 233 -17.37 -1.16 -10.54
C GLY A 233 -16.90 -2.10 -9.44
N LYS A 234 -15.74 -2.72 -9.68
CA LYS A 234 -15.03 -3.55 -8.68
C LYS A 234 -14.06 -2.72 -7.86
N VAL A 235 -13.93 -3.02 -6.58
CA VAL A 235 -12.90 -2.43 -5.72
C VAL A 235 -12.00 -3.56 -5.24
N VAL A 236 -10.69 -3.45 -5.39
CA VAL A 236 -9.72 -4.39 -4.82
C VAL A 236 -8.89 -3.69 -3.77
N LEU A 237 -8.79 -4.29 -2.60
CA LEU A 237 -7.88 -3.89 -1.55
C LEU A 237 -6.65 -4.79 -1.57
N ILE A 238 -5.49 -4.19 -1.79
CA ILE A 238 -4.18 -4.83 -1.72
C ILE A 238 -3.52 -4.36 -0.43
N HIS A 239 -3.23 -5.29 0.47
CA HIS A 239 -2.65 -4.99 1.76
C HIS A 239 -1.41 -5.84 2.06
N GLY A 240 -0.63 -5.44 3.07
CA GLY A 240 0.48 -6.23 3.58
C GLY A 240 -0.03 -7.47 4.34
N GLN A 241 0.80 -8.51 4.40
CA GLN A 241 0.50 -9.65 5.27
C GLN A 241 0.69 -9.30 6.74
N THR A 242 -0.31 -9.65 7.55
CA THR A 242 -0.26 -9.51 9.01
C THR A 242 -0.49 -10.88 9.66
N GLY A 243 0.09 -11.11 10.85
CA GLY A 243 -0.14 -12.34 11.64
C GLY A 243 0.53 -13.62 11.10
N ASP A 244 0.00 -14.77 11.50
CA ASP A 244 0.57 -16.12 11.30
C ASP A 244 0.63 -16.59 9.83
N ALA A 245 -0.01 -15.86 8.91
CA ALA A 245 0.00 -16.14 7.48
C ALA A 245 1.23 -15.53 6.75
N ALA A 246 2.13 -14.85 7.46
CA ALA A 246 3.30 -14.20 6.89
C ALA A 246 4.16 -15.17 6.07
N GLY A 247 4.29 -14.90 4.76
CA GLY A 247 5.22 -15.61 3.87
C GLY A 247 4.59 -16.37 2.70
N THR A 248 3.26 -16.41 2.57
CA THR A 248 2.59 -16.99 1.39
C THR A 248 1.51 -16.04 0.86
N PRO A 249 1.59 -15.57 -0.40
CA PRO A 249 0.54 -14.73 -0.98
C PRO A 249 -0.83 -15.40 -0.87
N THR A 250 -1.82 -14.68 -0.36
CA THR A 250 -3.18 -15.20 -0.25
C THR A 250 -3.91 -15.05 -1.57
N ALA A 251 -4.78 -16.00 -1.92
CA ALA A 251 -5.63 -15.83 -3.09
C ALA A 251 -6.51 -14.57 -2.98
N LEU A 252 -6.78 -13.92 -4.12
CA LEU A 252 -7.74 -12.81 -4.19
C LEU A 252 -9.13 -13.35 -3.84
N THR A 253 -9.71 -12.86 -2.73
CA THR A 253 -11.04 -13.27 -2.27
C THR A 253 -12.05 -12.16 -2.53
N TRP A 254 -13.25 -12.53 -2.98
CA TRP A 254 -14.32 -11.58 -3.30
C TRP A 254 -15.47 -11.65 -2.30
N ARG A 255 -15.90 -10.48 -1.82
CA ARG A 255 -17.12 -10.25 -1.04
C ARG A 255 -17.98 -9.26 -1.83
N GLY A 256 -18.86 -9.77 -2.69
CA GLY A 256 -19.65 -8.94 -3.62
C GLY A 256 -18.75 -8.26 -4.67
N ASN A 257 -18.67 -6.93 -4.64
CA ASN A 257 -17.78 -6.15 -5.50
C ASN A 257 -16.50 -5.68 -4.81
N LEU A 258 -16.24 -6.13 -3.58
CA LEU A 258 -14.97 -5.91 -2.87
C LEU A 258 -14.07 -7.14 -2.97
N GLY A 259 -12.92 -7.00 -3.61
CA GLY A 259 -11.84 -7.98 -3.64
C GLY A 259 -10.79 -7.63 -2.57
N ASP A 260 -10.17 -8.65 -2.00
CA ASP A 260 -9.22 -8.52 -0.89
C ASP A 260 -8.04 -9.48 -1.12
N VAL A 261 -6.81 -8.95 -1.01
CA VAL A 261 -5.58 -9.71 -1.25
C VAL A 261 -4.41 -9.21 -0.39
N ALA A 262 -3.77 -10.15 0.31
CA ALA A 262 -2.56 -9.92 1.07
C ALA A 262 -1.31 -10.24 0.24
N VAL A 263 -0.33 -9.33 0.25
CA VAL A 263 0.94 -9.48 -0.48
C VAL A 263 2.05 -9.89 0.47
N ALA A 264 2.65 -11.06 0.20
CA ALA A 264 3.80 -11.58 0.94
C ALA A 264 5.10 -10.86 0.55
N PRO A 265 6.14 -10.93 1.41
CA PRO A 265 7.49 -10.51 1.04
C PRO A 265 7.95 -11.02 -0.33
N GLY A 266 8.66 -10.16 -1.07
CA GLY A 266 9.06 -10.40 -2.44
C GLY A 266 8.27 -9.51 -3.40
N TRP A 267 7.79 -10.07 -4.51
CA TRP A 267 6.91 -9.34 -5.40
C TRP A 267 5.84 -10.24 -6.05
N VAL A 268 4.71 -9.64 -6.39
CA VAL A 268 3.61 -10.30 -7.10
C VAL A 268 3.22 -9.50 -8.33
N ARG A 269 2.75 -10.20 -9.37
CA ARG A 269 2.16 -9.58 -10.57
C ARG A 269 0.66 -9.50 -10.41
N MET A 270 0.12 -8.33 -10.69
CA MET A 270 -1.31 -8.10 -10.81
C MET A 270 -1.64 -7.78 -12.26
N THR A 271 -2.59 -8.49 -12.84
CA THR A 271 -3.06 -8.25 -14.21
C THR A 271 -4.46 -7.69 -14.16
N VAL A 272 -4.62 -6.52 -14.79
CA VAL A 272 -5.90 -5.85 -15.00
C VAL A 272 -6.42 -6.28 -16.37
N ASP A 273 -7.62 -6.83 -16.38
CA ASP A 273 -8.39 -7.09 -17.59
C ASP A 273 -9.79 -6.49 -17.42
N PRO A 274 -10.05 -5.28 -17.97
CA PRO A 274 -11.36 -4.64 -17.85
C PRO A 274 -12.49 -5.40 -18.56
N SER A 275 -12.16 -6.37 -19.42
CA SER A 275 -13.15 -7.24 -20.07
C SER A 275 -13.52 -8.47 -19.22
N SER A 276 -12.71 -8.78 -18.20
CA SER A 276 -12.95 -9.88 -17.28
C SER A 276 -13.93 -9.47 -16.17
N PRO A 277 -14.89 -10.33 -15.77
CA PRO A 277 -15.77 -10.09 -14.62
C PRO A 277 -15.02 -9.88 -13.29
N ALA A 278 -13.82 -10.46 -13.17
CA ALA A 278 -12.97 -10.30 -12.00
C ALA A 278 -12.22 -8.95 -12.00
N VAL A 279 -12.04 -8.31 -13.17
CA VAL A 279 -11.25 -7.08 -13.41
C VAL A 279 -9.75 -7.20 -13.08
N LEU A 280 -9.39 -7.95 -12.03
CA LEU A 280 -8.03 -8.15 -11.55
C LEU A 280 -7.76 -9.61 -11.23
N THR A 281 -6.59 -10.10 -11.62
CA THR A 281 -6.06 -11.41 -11.23
C THR A 281 -4.63 -11.27 -10.70
N MET A 282 -4.30 -12.06 -9.66
CA MET A 282 -2.95 -12.12 -9.10
C MET A 282 -2.23 -13.36 -9.61
N SER A 283 -0.95 -13.22 -9.96
CA SER A 283 -0.04 -14.35 -10.15
C SER A 283 1.27 -14.12 -9.41
N THR A 284 1.78 -15.19 -8.81
CA THR A 284 3.15 -15.23 -8.32
C THR A 284 4.07 -15.53 -9.51
N PRO A 285 5.13 -14.75 -9.72
CA PRO A 285 6.10 -15.02 -10.78
C PRO A 285 6.65 -16.44 -10.62
N SER A 286 6.67 -17.21 -11.72
CA SER A 286 7.28 -18.54 -11.71
C SER A 286 8.77 -18.40 -11.39
N SER A 287 9.27 -19.19 -10.44
CA SER A 287 10.70 -19.27 -10.06
C SER A 287 11.63 -19.83 -11.16
N ALA A 288 11.25 -19.73 -12.43
CA ALA A 288 11.88 -20.35 -13.58
C ALA A 288 13.13 -19.63 -14.12
N LEU A 289 13.80 -18.79 -13.32
CA LEU A 289 15.12 -18.22 -13.65
C LEU A 289 16.27 -18.80 -12.79
N ARG A 290 16.07 -19.99 -12.19
CA ARG A 290 17.08 -20.64 -11.31
C ARG A 290 18.10 -21.54 -12.00
N THR A 291 18.24 -21.52 -13.33
CA THR A 291 19.27 -22.31 -14.03
C THR A 291 19.99 -21.48 -15.09
N ALA A 292 20.80 -20.52 -14.66
CA ALA A 292 21.95 -20.05 -15.43
C ALA A 292 22.93 -19.36 -14.47
N SER A 293 23.83 -20.15 -13.89
CA SER A 293 25.15 -19.80 -13.35
C SER A 293 25.59 -20.86 -12.33
N GLN A 294 26.06 -21.99 -12.85
CA GLN A 294 27.21 -22.69 -12.28
C GLN A 294 28.42 -22.33 -13.12
#